data_AF-A0A938SR81-F1
#
_entry.id   AF-A0A938SR81-F1
#
_cell.length_a   1.000
_cell.length_b   1.000
_cell.length_c   1.000
_cell.angle_alpha   90.00
_cell.angle_beta   90.00
_cell.angle_gamma   90.00
#
_symmetry.space_group_name_H-M   'P 1'
#
loop_
_entity.id
_entity.type
_entity.pdbx_description
1 polymer ?
#
loop_
_entity_poly.entity_id
_entity_poly.type
_entity_poly.pdbx_seq_one_letter_code
_entity_poly.pdbx_strand_id
1 'polypeptide(L)' 'MVIELTPQQLQLLDAGLGELPRVIDPRNKASYVLVSEADYETVRDVLQDEQQQRTIRAAALRNAIGRMDEMP' A
#
# COMPACT_ATOMS: atom_id res chain seq x y z
N MET A 1 -7.88 11.82 12.33
CA MET A 1 -8.59 10.51 12.31
C MET A 1 -7.88 9.64 13.32
N VAL A 2 -8.57 9.19 14.37
CA VAL A 2 -7.99 8.35 15.43
C VAL A 2 -8.58 6.96 15.24
N ILE A 3 -7.72 5.96 14.98
CA ILE A 3 -8.12 4.56 14.91
C ILE A 3 -7.90 4.00 16.33
N GLU A 4 -8.99 3.70 17.03
CA GLU A 4 -8.92 3.05 18.34
C GLU A 4 -8.52 1.59 18.15
N LEU A 5 -7.29 1.25 18.57
CA LEU A 5 -6.79 -0.12 18.49
C LEU A 5 -7.20 -0.90 19.73
N THR A 6 -7.55 -2.17 19.54
CA THR A 6 -7.76 -3.05 20.69
C THR A 6 -6.42 -3.37 21.35
N PRO A 7 -6.38 -3.69 22.65
CA PRO A 7 -5.13 -4.05 23.34
C PRO A 7 -4.37 -5.20 22.67
N GLN A 8 -5.10 -6.15 22.06
CA GLN A 8 -4.51 -7.27 21.34
C GLN A 8 -3.81 -6.81 20.04
N GLN A 9 -4.37 -5.81 19.34
CA GLN A 9 -3.78 -5.25 18.12
C GLN A 9 -2.51 -4.45 18.42
N LEU A 10 -2.50 -3.70 19.52
CA LEU A 10 -1.30 -3.03 20.04
C LEU A 10 -0.21 -4.04 20.37
N GLN A 11 -0.56 -5.12 21.08
CA GLN A 11 0.41 -6.13 21.47
C GLN A 11 1.02 -6.87 20.26
N LEU A 12 0.27 -7.07 19.19
CA LEU A 12 0.78 -7.63 17.94
C LEU A 12 1.74 -6.69 17.19
N LEU A 13 1.43 -5.39 17.20
CA LEU A 13 2.33 -4.35 16.66
C LEU A 13 3.64 -4.29 17.45
N ASP A 14 3.56 -4.28 18.78
CA ASP A 14 4.73 -4.19 19.67
C ASP A 14 5.57 -5.47 19.66
N ALA A 15 4.94 -6.64 19.48
CA ALA A 15 5.65 -7.93 19.49
C ALA A 15 6.47 -8.19 18.21
N GLY A 16 6.27 -7.40 17.15
CA GLY A 16 7.00 -7.57 15.88
C GLY A 16 6.81 -8.95 15.25
N LEU A 17 5.71 -9.64 15.58
CA LEU A 17 5.40 -10.98 15.08
C LEU A 17 4.96 -10.89 13.62
N GLY A 18 5.94 -10.82 12.69
CA GLY A 18 5.93 -11.10 11.23
C GLY A 18 4.70 -10.77 10.35
N GLU A 19 3.48 -11.04 10.80
CA GLU A 19 2.23 -10.68 10.16
C GLU A 19 1.77 -9.30 10.59
N LEU A 20 1.73 -8.37 9.63
CA LEU A 20 1.23 -7.02 9.84
C LEU A 20 -0.28 -7.06 10.17
N PRO A 21 -0.72 -6.55 11.34
CA PRO A 21 -2.11 -6.65 11.73
C PRO A 21 -3.01 -5.85 10.78
N ARG A 22 -4.01 -6.54 10.24
CA ARG A 22 -5.01 -5.97 9.34
C ARG A 22 -6.21 -5.47 10.13
N VAL A 23 -6.55 -4.20 9.97
CA VAL A 23 -7.71 -3.58 10.61
C VAL A 23 -8.74 -3.19 9.55
N ILE A 24 -10.01 -3.38 9.86
CA ILE A 24 -11.12 -2.93 9.03
C ILE A 24 -11.71 -1.71 9.72
N ASP A 25 -11.72 -0.56 9.03
CA ASP A 25 -12.38 0.64 9.52
C ASP A 25 -13.91 0.43 9.47
N PRO A 26 -14.61 0.52 10.62
CA PRO A 26 -16.04 0.27 10.68
C PRO A 26 -16.88 1.32 9.94
N ARG A 27 -16.33 2.52 9.64
CA ARG A 27 -17.07 3.62 9.02
C ARG A 27 -17.19 3.49 7.52
N ASN A 28 -16.14 3.02 6.86
CA ASN A 28 -16.07 2.93 5.39
C ASN A 28 -15.79 1.50 4.89
N LYS A 29 -15.60 0.52 5.80
CA LYS A 29 -15.19 -0.86 5.50
C LYS A 29 -13.86 -0.94 4.75
N ALA A 30 -13.06 0.12 4.77
CA ALA A 30 -11.73 0.12 4.20
C ALA A 30 -10.81 -0.72 5.08
N SER A 31 -9.87 -1.39 4.42
CA SER A 31 -8.91 -2.23 5.11
C SER A 31 -7.56 -1.55 5.18
N TYR A 32 -7.03 -1.48 6.38
CA TYR A 32 -5.74 -0.90 6.71
C TYR A 32 -4.79 -2.00 7.18
N VAL A 33 -3.51 -1.84 6.84
CA VAL A 33 -2.42 -2.66 7.38
C VAL A 33 -1.66 -1.75 8.34
N LEU A 34 -1.50 -2.19 9.58
CA LEU A 34 -0.75 -1.45 10.57
C LEU A 34 0.72 -1.86 10.47
N VAL A 35 1.59 -0.86 10.48
CA VAL A 35 3.04 -1.02 10.50
C VAL A 35 3.58 -0.31 11.72
N SER A 36 4.72 -0.77 12.24
CA SER A 36 5.41 -0.06 13.31
C SER A 36 5.86 1.32 12.82
N GLU A 37 6.01 2.27 13.74
CA GLU A 37 6.56 3.60 13.38
C GLU A 37 7.96 3.48 12.78
N ALA A 38 8.78 2.54 13.28
CA ALA A 38 10.12 2.29 12.79
C ALA A 38 10.14 1.83 11.32
N ASP A 39 9.12 1.07 10.91
CA ASP A 39 9.01 0.52 9.56
C ASP A 39 8.20 1.42 8.61
N TYR A 40 7.50 2.43 9.14
CA TYR A 40 6.55 3.23 8.38
C TYR A 40 7.19 3.92 7.17
N GLU A 41 8.28 4.65 7.38
CA GLU A 41 8.95 5.38 6.28
C GLU A 41 9.52 4.41 5.24
N THR A 42 10.12 3.30 5.68
CA THR A 42 10.63 2.26 4.78
C THR A 42 9.52 1.66 3.91
N VAL A 43 8.39 1.30 4.51
CA VAL A 43 7.25 0.73 3.77
C VAL A 43 6.63 1.77 2.84
N ARG A 44 6.54 3.03 3.28
CA ARG A 44 6.02 4.13 2.47
C ARG A 44 6.87 4.35 1.22
N ASP A 45 8.19 4.39 1.35
CA ASP A 45 9.11 4.59 0.23
C ASP A 45 8.97 3.47 -0.80
N VAL A 46 8.95 2.21 -0.35
CA VAL A 46 8.74 1.04 -1.22
C VAL A 46 7.41 1.12 -1.97
N LEU A 47 6.32 1.46 -1.28
CA LEU A 47 5.00 1.58 -1.91
C LEU A 47 4.94 2.72 -2.94
N GLN A 48 5.62 3.84 -2.66
CA GLN A 48 5.70 4.97 -3.58
C GLN A 48 6.47 4.59 -4.84
N ASP A 49 7.60 3.89 -4.69
CA ASP A 49 8.39 3.38 -5.80
C ASP A 49 7.60 2.38 -6.66
N GLU A 50 6.89 1.44 -6.04
CA GLU A 50 6.01 0.52 -6.77
C GLU A 50 4.90 1.25 -7.55
N GLN A 51 4.30 2.29 -6.94
CA GLN A 51 3.27 3.09 -7.60
C GLN A 51 3.83 3.83 -8.81
N GLN A 52 5.04 4.39 -8.68
CA GLN A 52 5.76 5.04 -9.78
C GLN A 52 6.01 4.06 -10.93
N GLN A 53 6.53 2.86 -10.62
CA GLN A 53 6.79 1.82 -11.61
C GLN A 53 5.53 1.36 -12.33
N ARG A 54 4.41 1.17 -11.61
CA ARG A 54 3.11 0.84 -12.22
C ARG A 54 2.64 1.93 -13.17
N THR A 55 2.85 3.19 -12.82
CA THR A 55 2.48 4.34 -13.66
C THR A 55 3.31 4.37 -14.94
N ILE A 56 4.63 4.18 -14.84
CA ILE A 56 5.53 4.08 -16.00
C ILE A 56 5.12 2.92 -16.90
N ARG A 57 4.85 1.74 -16.33
CA ARG A 57 4.40 0.57 -17.10
C ARG A 57 3.07 0.82 -17.81
N ALA A 58 2.12 1.47 -17.14
CA ALA A 58 0.83 1.82 -17.73
C ALA A 58 0.98 2.85 -18.86
N ALA A 59 1.86 3.83 -18.71
CA ALA A 59 2.17 4.81 -19.76
C ALA A 59 2.88 4.17 -20.96
N ALA A 60 3.84 3.28 -20.71
CA ALA A 60 4.53 2.51 -21.75
C ALA A 60 3.56 1.62 -22.54
N LEU A 61 2.62 0.96 -21.87
CA LEU A 61 1.57 0.18 -22.53
C LEU A 61 0.66 1.05 -23.41
N ARG A 62 0.22 2.21 -22.92
CA ARG A 62 -0.59 3.15 -23.74
C ARG A 62 0.18 3.65 -24.97
N ASN A 63 1.45 4.02 -24.80
CA ASN A 63 2.30 4.46 -25.91
C ASN A 63 2.60 3.33 -26.91
N ALA A 64 2.67 2.08 -26.47
CA ALA A 64 2.83 0.93 -27.36
C ALA A 64 1.55 0.68 -28.19
N ILE A 65 0.37 0.79 -27.58
CA ILE A 65 -0.92 0.67 -28.27
C ILE A 65 -1.10 1.80 -29.29
N GLY A 66 -0.78 3.05 -28.91
CA GLY A 66 -0.88 4.20 -29.82
C GLY A 66 0.04 4.07 -31.05
N ARG A 67 1.25 3.51 -30.88
CA ARG A 67 2.18 3.28 -32.00
C ARG A 67 1.77 2.12 -32.92
N MET A 68 0.94 1.18 -32.46
CA MET A 68 0.39 0.12 -33.32
C MET A 68 -0.81 0.60 -34.15
N ASP A 69 -1.50 1.65 -33.71
CA ASP A 69 -2.63 2.29 -34.43
C ASP A 69 -2.14 3.30 -35.50
N GLU A 70 -0.89 3.76 -35.39
CA GLU A 70 -0.22 4.64 -36.36
C GLU A 70 0.57 3.89 -37.46
N MET A 71 0.56 2.55 -37.47
CA MET A 71 1.07 1.76 -38.59
C MET A 71 -0.08 1.49 -39.58
N PRO A 72 0.02 1.99 -40.84
CA PRO A 72 -1.03 1.82 -41.85
C PRO A 72 -1.15 0.37 -42.37
#